data_AF-A0A397VM96-F1
#
_entry.id   AF-A0A397VM96-F1
#
_cell.length_a   1.000
_cell.length_b   1.000
_cell.length_c   1.000
_cell.angle_alpha   90.00
_cell.angle_beta   90.00
_cell.angle_gamma   90.00
#
_symmetry.space_group_name_H-M   'P 1'
#
loop_
_entity.id
_entity.type
_entity.pdbx_description
1 polymer ?
#
loop_
_entity_poly.entity_id
_entity_poly.type
_entity_poly.pdbx_seq_one_letter_code
_entity_poly.pdbx_strand_id
1 'polypeptide(L)'
;MFQARNHSLLHPTNDNEYFIDRNGRAFHYILEFYRTGEVIWPNDDSVQTCCCTQISRRELTKELDYFQIPVSKDIDLKNVDNPKSLAIKLDGFVTALGEAICIARQDYQTILQVKFYERLPIHNMKDIPKNLPAQIHSHPQIDRLFKPYISSGYYILDMFSKHIESHIKSLMPDLRWCLDKRFKYEPEPTYYDLKIIGNSLLDKNEILKYSYLGK
;
A
#
# COMPACT_ATOMS: atom_id res chain seq x y z
N MET A 1 1.22 -33.43 -8.40
CA MET A 1 0.54 -33.57 -9.71
C MET A 1 0.25 -35.04 -10.03
N PHE A 2 1.26 -35.92 -10.07
CA PHE A 2 1.14 -37.35 -10.38
C PHE A 2 0.95 -38.26 -9.14
N GLN A 3 0.05 -37.87 -8.24
CA GLN A 3 -0.33 -38.78 -7.16
C GLN A 3 -1.27 -39.86 -7.70
N ALA A 4 -1.20 -41.08 -7.13
CA ALA A 4 -1.94 -42.24 -7.64
C ALA A 4 -3.44 -42.00 -7.86
N ARG A 5 -4.08 -41.20 -7.00
CA ARG A 5 -5.51 -40.82 -7.11
C ARG A 5 -5.85 -39.94 -8.31
N ASN A 6 -4.87 -39.26 -8.91
CA ASN A 6 -5.04 -38.41 -10.08
C ASN A 6 -4.79 -39.18 -11.40
N HIS A 7 -4.39 -40.45 -11.34
CA HIS A 7 -4.05 -41.23 -12.54
C HIS A 7 -5.24 -41.39 -13.50
N SER A 8 -6.47 -41.43 -13.01
CA SER A 8 -7.68 -41.51 -13.84
C SER A 8 -7.96 -40.24 -14.65
N LEU A 9 -7.30 -39.13 -14.31
CA LEU A 9 -7.43 -37.83 -14.97
C LEU A 9 -6.28 -37.58 -15.96
N LEU A 10 -5.28 -38.47 -16.00
CA LEU A 10 -4.17 -38.40 -16.93
C LEU A 10 -4.58 -39.14 -18.21
N HIS A 11 -4.76 -38.38 -19.28
CA HIS A 11 -5.00 -38.92 -20.61
C HIS A 11 -3.74 -38.68 -21.47
N PRO A 12 -2.75 -39.59 -21.43
CA PRO A 12 -1.55 -39.45 -22.23
C PRO A 12 -1.92 -39.63 -23.71
N THR A 13 -1.58 -38.65 -24.55
CA THR A 13 -1.76 -38.74 -26.01
C THR A 13 -0.53 -39.29 -26.73
N ASN A 14 0.67 -39.14 -26.13
CA ASN A 14 1.97 -39.56 -26.71
C ASN A 14 3.04 -39.87 -25.62
N ASP A 15 2.69 -40.65 -24.59
CA ASP A 15 3.55 -41.08 -23.46
C ASP A 15 4.20 -39.99 -22.57
N ASN A 16 4.24 -38.72 -23.00
CA ASN A 16 4.78 -37.58 -22.23
C ASN A 16 3.93 -36.30 -22.33
N GLU A 17 2.84 -36.33 -23.10
CA GLU A 17 1.91 -35.22 -23.23
C GLU A 17 0.64 -35.50 -22.43
N TYR A 18 0.33 -34.59 -21.50
CA TYR A 18 -0.84 -34.70 -20.63
C TYR A 18 -1.78 -33.54 -20.91
N PHE A 19 -3.03 -33.86 -21.20
CA PHE A 19 -4.09 -32.87 -21.29
C PHE A 19 -4.78 -32.70 -19.93
N ILE A 20 -4.92 -31.45 -19.48
CA ILE A 20 -5.55 -31.10 -18.21
C ILE A 20 -6.65 -30.06 -18.51
N ASP A 21 -7.91 -30.47 -18.40
CA ASP A 21 -9.08 -29.60 -18.65
C ASP A 21 -9.38 -28.70 -17.44
N ARG A 22 -8.47 -27.77 -17.15
CA ARG A 22 -8.54 -26.84 -16.01
C ARG A 22 -8.18 -25.41 -16.43
N ASN A 23 -8.32 -24.47 -15.49
CA ASN A 23 -8.00 -23.07 -15.74
C ASN A 23 -6.48 -22.86 -15.92
N GLY A 24 -6.03 -22.75 -17.17
CA GLY A 24 -4.62 -22.58 -17.53
C GLY A 24 -3.95 -21.32 -16.94
N ARG A 25 -4.71 -20.27 -16.61
CA ARG A 25 -4.17 -19.06 -15.97
C ARG A 25 -3.83 -19.32 -14.50
N ALA A 26 -4.70 -20.03 -13.79
CA ALA A 26 -4.45 -20.44 -12.41
C ALA A 26 -3.37 -21.52 -12.32
N PHE A 27 -3.23 -22.34 -13.36
CA PHE A 27 -2.22 -23.38 -13.44
C PHE A 27 -0.78 -22.84 -13.36
N HIS A 28 -0.54 -21.58 -13.75
CA HIS A 28 0.76 -20.91 -13.54
C HIS A 28 1.21 -21.00 -12.07
N TYR A 29 0.35 -20.62 -11.13
CA TYR A 29 0.65 -20.64 -9.69
C TYR A 29 0.84 -22.05 -9.13
N ILE A 30 0.12 -23.02 -9.70
CA ILE A 30 0.27 -24.45 -9.37
C ILE A 30 1.67 -24.94 -9.75
N LEU A 31 2.15 -24.57 -10.94
CA LEU A 31 3.49 -24.92 -11.40
C LEU A 31 4.58 -24.23 -10.57
N GLU A 32 4.40 -22.94 -10.26
CA GLU A 32 5.35 -22.22 -9.40
C GLU A 32 5.48 -22.87 -8.03
N PHE A 33 4.38 -23.26 -7.38
CA PHE A 33 4.45 -24.02 -6.13
C PHE A 33 5.26 -25.31 -6.26
N TYR A 34 5.12 -26.07 -7.34
CA TYR A 34 5.93 -27.27 -7.55
C TYR A 34 7.42 -26.97 -7.80
N ARG A 35 7.77 -25.76 -8.28
CA ARG A 35 9.15 -25.34 -8.49
C ARG A 35 9.80 -24.80 -7.20
N THR A 36 9.08 -23.97 -6.47
CA THR A 36 9.64 -23.18 -5.36
C THR A 36 9.21 -23.66 -3.97
N GLY A 37 8.11 -24.42 -3.89
CA GLY A 37 7.47 -24.81 -2.64
C GLY A 37 6.49 -23.78 -2.08
N GLU A 38 6.30 -22.63 -2.75
CA GLU A 38 5.46 -21.53 -2.26
C GLU A 38 4.51 -20.99 -3.33
N VAL A 39 3.31 -20.58 -2.93
CA VAL A 39 2.34 -19.91 -3.83
C VAL A 39 2.51 -18.40 -3.67
N ILE A 40 3.24 -17.77 -4.58
CA ILE A 40 3.44 -16.32 -4.57
C ILE A 40 2.24 -15.65 -5.25
N TRP A 41 1.42 -14.95 -4.48
CA TRP A 41 0.30 -14.18 -5.00
C TRP A 41 0.72 -12.71 -5.23
N PRO A 42 0.34 -12.05 -6.33
CA PRO A 42 0.93 -10.75 -6.70
C PRO A 42 0.61 -9.57 -5.77
N ASN A 43 -0.27 -9.77 -4.77
CA ASN A 43 -0.51 -8.74 -3.76
C ASN A 43 0.48 -8.79 -2.58
N ASP A 44 1.33 -9.82 -2.49
CA ASP A 44 2.19 -10.02 -1.32
C ASP A 44 3.53 -9.26 -1.45
N ASP A 45 4.00 -8.99 -2.67
CA ASP A 45 5.13 -8.11 -2.94
C ASP A 45 4.78 -7.16 -4.09
N SER A 46 4.83 -5.86 -3.83
CA SER A 46 4.38 -4.78 -4.71
C SER A 46 5.27 -4.59 -5.95
N VAL A 47 5.33 -5.58 -6.83
CA VAL A 47 5.88 -5.43 -8.19
C VAL A 47 4.73 -5.56 -9.17
N GLN A 48 4.34 -4.39 -9.68
CA GLN A 48 3.42 -4.13 -10.78
C GLN A 48 3.14 -5.34 -11.68
N THR A 49 2.03 -6.04 -11.43
CA THR A 49 1.61 -7.13 -12.30
C THR A 49 0.95 -6.57 -13.54
N CYS A 50 1.52 -6.94 -14.68
CA CYS A 50 0.97 -6.71 -16.00
C CYS A 50 -0.46 -7.28 -16.09
N CYS A 51 -1.33 -6.68 -16.90
CA CYS A 51 -2.76 -6.98 -17.06
C CYS A 51 -3.12 -8.41 -17.55
N CYS A 52 -2.15 -9.32 -17.58
CA CYS A 52 -2.29 -10.69 -18.10
C CYS A 52 -2.68 -11.76 -17.05
N THR A 53 -2.64 -11.47 -15.74
CA THR A 53 -3.02 -12.43 -14.69
C THR A 53 -4.31 -12.04 -13.95
N GLN A 54 -5.40 -11.87 -14.70
CA GLN A 54 -6.73 -11.73 -14.12
C GLN A 54 -7.28 -13.12 -13.75
N ILE A 55 -6.87 -13.64 -12.59
CA ILE A 55 -7.62 -14.68 -11.89
C ILE A 55 -7.95 -14.17 -10.49
N SER A 56 -9.13 -14.48 -9.98
CA SER A 56 -9.52 -14.16 -8.62
C SER A 56 -8.89 -15.12 -7.61
N ARG A 57 -8.70 -14.68 -6.36
CA ARG A 57 -8.28 -15.59 -5.27
C ARG A 57 -9.19 -16.81 -5.17
N ARG A 58 -10.50 -16.62 -5.34
CA ARG A 58 -11.49 -17.71 -5.30
C ARG A 58 -11.24 -18.76 -6.38
N GLU A 59 -10.88 -18.34 -7.59
CA GLU A 59 -10.53 -19.27 -8.68
C GLU A 59 -9.24 -20.01 -8.37
N LEU A 60 -8.19 -19.32 -7.92
CA LEU A 60 -6.94 -19.97 -7.53
C LEU A 60 -7.14 -20.98 -6.40
N THR A 61 -7.90 -20.63 -5.35
CA THR A 61 -8.19 -21.53 -4.23
C THR A 61 -8.86 -22.83 -4.69
N LYS A 62 -9.79 -22.74 -5.66
CA LYS A 62 -10.44 -23.94 -6.22
C LYS A 62 -9.45 -24.82 -6.98
N GLU A 63 -8.51 -24.23 -7.70
CA GLU A 63 -7.47 -25.02 -8.39
C GLU A 63 -6.47 -25.62 -7.40
N LEU A 64 -6.04 -24.87 -6.38
CA LEU A 64 -5.15 -25.40 -5.33
C LEU A 64 -5.77 -26.60 -4.61
N ASP A 65 -7.07 -26.54 -4.32
CA ASP A 65 -7.84 -27.64 -3.73
C ASP A 65 -7.93 -28.83 -4.69
N TYR A 66 -8.23 -28.61 -5.97
CA TYR A 66 -8.26 -29.65 -7.00
C TYR A 66 -6.92 -30.38 -7.15
N PHE A 67 -5.81 -29.63 -7.22
CA PHE A 67 -4.46 -30.20 -7.29
C PHE A 67 -3.93 -30.68 -5.94
N GLN A 68 -4.71 -30.50 -4.87
CA GLN A 68 -4.42 -30.91 -3.50
C GLN A 68 -3.06 -30.40 -3.03
N ILE A 69 -2.75 -29.17 -3.42
CA ILE A 69 -1.59 -28.46 -2.90
C ILE A 69 -1.87 -28.17 -1.43
N PRO A 70 -0.98 -28.58 -0.50
CA PRO A 70 -1.09 -28.25 0.91
C PRO A 70 -0.71 -26.77 1.10
N VAL A 71 -1.49 -25.88 0.53
CA VAL A 71 -1.53 -24.50 1.00
C VAL A 71 -2.09 -24.57 2.40
N SER A 72 -1.34 -24.09 3.38
CA SER A 72 -1.87 -23.80 4.71
C SER A 72 -3.16 -23.02 4.51
N LYS A 73 -4.32 -23.67 4.76
CA LYS A 73 -5.65 -23.04 4.73
C LYS A 73 -5.77 -21.92 5.76
N ASP A 74 -4.73 -21.72 6.53
CA ASP A 74 -4.52 -20.58 7.37
C ASP A 74 -4.24 -19.36 6.47
N ILE A 75 -5.31 -18.69 6.05
CA ILE A 75 -5.34 -17.27 6.43
C ILE A 75 -5.16 -17.34 7.94
N ASP A 76 -3.93 -17.21 8.40
CA ASP A 76 -3.62 -17.36 9.81
C ASP A 76 -4.26 -16.19 10.53
N LEU A 77 -5.53 -16.37 10.88
CA LEU A 77 -6.32 -15.40 11.63
C LEU A 77 -5.69 -15.14 13.00
N LYS A 78 -4.74 -15.98 13.44
CA LYS A 78 -3.93 -15.74 14.64
C LYS A 78 -2.78 -14.74 14.40
N ASN A 79 -2.44 -14.44 13.14
CA ASN A 79 -1.46 -13.42 12.76
C ASN A 79 -2.10 -12.09 12.30
N VAL A 80 -3.43 -11.96 12.34
CA VAL A 80 -4.13 -10.68 12.04
C VAL A 80 -3.68 -9.58 12.99
N ASP A 81 -3.36 -9.95 14.23
CA ASP A 81 -2.82 -9.06 15.27
C ASP A 81 -1.30 -9.24 15.45
N ASN A 82 -0.56 -9.73 14.45
CA ASN A 82 0.89 -9.85 14.58
C ASN A 82 1.49 -8.44 14.75
N PRO A 83 2.07 -8.09 15.92
CA PRO A 83 2.63 -6.75 16.13
C PRO A 83 3.71 -6.41 15.11
N LYS A 84 4.38 -7.42 14.54
CA LYS A 84 5.38 -7.26 13.50
C LYS A 84 4.79 -6.71 12.19
N SER A 85 3.61 -7.17 11.77
CA SER A 85 2.99 -6.68 10.53
C SER A 85 2.46 -5.25 10.70
N LEU A 86 1.92 -4.93 11.88
CA LEU A 86 1.51 -3.57 12.25
C LEU A 86 2.72 -2.62 12.33
N ALA A 87 3.86 -3.08 12.86
CA ALA A 87 5.11 -2.33 12.88
C ALA A 87 5.61 -2.03 11.46
N ILE A 88 5.64 -3.03 10.56
CA ILE A 88 6.01 -2.81 9.14
C ILE A 88 5.11 -1.75 8.49
N LYS A 89 3.80 -1.78 8.79
CA LYS A 89 2.85 -0.79 8.27
C LYS A 89 3.10 0.62 8.84
N LEU A 90 3.45 0.71 10.12
CA LEU A 90 3.84 1.97 10.77
C LEU A 90 5.13 2.52 10.17
N ASP A 91 6.16 1.70 10.02
CA ASP A 91 7.46 2.09 9.47
C ASP A 91 7.31 2.58 8.01
N GLY A 92 6.48 1.88 7.22
CA GLY A 92 6.12 2.32 5.88
C GLY A 92 5.41 3.68 5.85
N PHE A 93 4.52 3.95 6.81
CA PHE A 93 3.86 5.25 6.95
C PHE A 93 4.86 6.37 7.29
N VAL A 94 5.78 6.11 8.22
CA VAL A 94 6.83 7.07 8.61
C VAL A 94 7.76 7.37 7.43
N THR A 95 8.12 6.34 6.67
CA THR A 95 8.94 6.47 5.45
C THR A 95 8.23 7.33 4.41
N ALA A 96 6.96 7.03 4.10
CA ALA A 96 6.14 7.80 3.19
C ALA A 96 6.01 9.27 3.63
N LEU A 97 5.93 9.52 4.95
CA LEU A 97 5.89 10.87 5.50
C LEU A 97 7.21 11.62 5.31
N GLY A 98 8.35 10.97 5.54
CA GLY A 98 9.68 11.53 5.27
C GLY A 98 9.85 11.91 3.78
N GLU A 99 9.47 10.99 2.89
CA GLU A 99 9.51 11.24 1.44
C GLU A 99 8.58 12.39 1.03
N ALA A 100 7.36 12.46 1.57
CA ALA A 100 6.43 13.54 1.30
C ALA A 100 6.98 14.91 1.73
N ILE A 101 7.69 14.98 2.87
CA ILE A 101 8.38 16.20 3.32
C ILE A 101 9.47 16.59 2.32
N CYS A 102 10.29 15.64 1.88
CA CYS A 102 11.34 15.88 0.89
C CYS A 102 10.77 16.42 -0.43
N ILE A 103 9.70 15.81 -0.95
CA ILE A 103 9.01 16.26 -2.17
C ILE A 103 8.49 17.68 -1.98
N ALA A 104 7.78 17.94 -0.88
CA ALA A 104 7.26 19.29 -0.60
C ALA A 104 8.38 20.34 -0.58
N ARG A 105 9.53 20.04 0.02
CA ARG A 105 10.70 20.94 0.03
C ARG A 105 11.32 21.13 -1.36
N GLN A 106 11.41 20.08 -2.17
CA GLN A 106 11.89 20.17 -3.56
C GLN A 106 10.97 21.03 -4.43
N ASP A 107 9.67 21.02 -4.13
CA ASP A 107 8.67 21.89 -4.74
C ASP A 107 8.64 23.30 -4.12
N TYR A 108 9.62 23.65 -3.29
CA TYR A 108 9.74 24.92 -2.57
C TYR A 108 8.56 25.22 -1.62
N GLN A 109 7.78 24.20 -1.25
CA GLN A 109 6.69 24.34 -0.28
C GLN A 109 7.24 24.36 1.14
N THR A 110 6.81 25.33 1.92
CA THR A 110 7.16 25.45 3.35
C THR A 110 6.19 24.70 4.25
N ILE A 111 5.03 24.29 3.73
CA ILE A 111 3.98 23.62 4.47
C ILE A 111 3.53 22.39 3.70
N LEU A 112 3.68 21.22 4.32
CA LEU A 112 3.03 19.98 3.92
C LEU A 112 1.77 19.80 4.77
N GLN A 113 0.60 19.71 4.15
CA GLN A 113 -0.68 19.53 4.85
C GLN A 113 -1.44 18.31 4.33
N VAL A 114 -1.65 17.30 5.18
CA VAL A 114 -2.23 16.00 4.81
C VAL A 114 -3.39 15.67 5.75
N LYS A 115 -4.53 15.21 5.20
CA LYS A 115 -5.76 14.94 5.98
C LYS A 115 -6.12 13.45 6.02
N PHE A 116 -6.12 12.86 7.21
CA PHE A 116 -6.49 11.45 7.39
C PHE A 116 -7.84 11.33 8.09
N TYR A 117 -8.84 10.82 7.37
CA TYR A 117 -10.21 10.66 7.87
C TYR A 117 -10.40 9.32 8.58
N GLU A 118 -11.17 9.31 9.67
CA GLU A 118 -11.58 8.10 10.40
C GLU A 118 -12.42 7.16 9.51
N ARG A 119 -13.28 7.76 8.68
CA ARG A 119 -14.07 7.12 7.64
C ARG A 119 -13.99 7.97 6.39
N LEU A 120 -14.01 7.35 5.21
CA LEU A 120 -14.00 8.12 3.97
C LEU A 120 -15.26 9.01 3.88
N PRO A 121 -15.14 10.29 3.49
CA PRO A 121 -16.29 11.14 3.28
C PRO A 121 -17.21 10.51 2.23
N ILE A 122 -18.47 10.29 2.59
CA ILE A 122 -19.49 9.86 1.64
C ILE A 122 -19.85 11.11 0.83
N HIS A 123 -19.19 11.33 -0.30
CA HIS A 123 -19.70 12.29 -1.25
C HIS A 123 -20.88 11.65 -2.00
N ASN A 124 -22.02 12.34 -1.97
CA ASN A 124 -23.20 11.96 -2.75
C ASN A 124 -22.78 11.68 -4.19
N MET A 125 -22.99 10.44 -4.65
CA MET A 125 -22.55 9.92 -5.96
C MET A 125 -23.14 10.64 -7.20
N LYS A 126 -23.80 11.78 -7.06
CA LYS A 126 -24.53 12.41 -8.16
C LYS A 126 -23.74 13.47 -8.94
N ASP A 127 -22.72 14.11 -8.36
CA ASP A 127 -22.07 15.27 -9.03
C ASP A 127 -20.52 15.28 -8.99
N ILE A 128 -19.85 14.12 -8.99
CA ILE A 128 -18.38 14.07 -9.09
C ILE A 128 -17.96 13.35 -10.39
N PRO A 129 -17.12 13.96 -11.25
CA PRO A 129 -16.51 13.24 -12.36
C PRO A 129 -15.73 12.03 -11.82
N LYS A 130 -15.93 10.87 -12.44
CA LYS A 130 -15.58 9.50 -11.98
C LYS A 130 -14.10 9.22 -11.60
N ASN A 131 -13.24 10.24 -11.47
CA ASN A 131 -11.78 10.14 -11.35
C ASN A 131 -11.16 10.84 -10.13
N LEU A 132 -11.89 11.18 -9.07
CA LEU A 132 -11.26 11.67 -7.84
C LEU A 132 -11.22 10.56 -6.77
N PRO A 133 -10.18 9.71 -6.73
CA PRO A 133 -9.90 8.91 -5.53
C PRO A 133 -9.73 9.88 -4.35
N ALA A 134 -10.01 9.42 -3.13
CA ALA A 134 -9.92 10.20 -1.90
C ALA A 134 -8.57 10.96 -1.84
N GLN A 135 -8.56 12.19 -2.33
CA GLN A 135 -7.35 12.95 -2.55
C GLN A 135 -6.94 13.53 -1.19
N ILE A 136 -5.89 12.97 -0.62
CA ILE A 136 -5.42 13.35 0.71
C ILE A 136 -4.51 14.58 0.60
N HIS A 137 -3.90 14.79 -0.59
CA HIS A 137 -3.03 15.91 -0.90
C HIS A 137 -3.20 16.40 -2.35
N SER A 138 -3.04 17.70 -2.59
CA SER A 138 -3.16 18.30 -3.94
C SER A 138 -2.04 17.87 -4.90
N HIS A 139 -0.89 17.45 -4.37
CA HIS A 139 0.27 17.01 -5.16
C HIS A 139 0.19 15.51 -5.52
N PRO A 140 0.19 15.11 -6.81
CA PRO A 140 -0.03 13.72 -7.24
C PRO A 140 0.98 12.70 -6.71
N GLN A 141 2.24 13.09 -6.52
CA GLN A 141 3.26 12.17 -6.00
C GLN A 141 3.06 11.92 -4.50
N ILE A 142 2.72 12.96 -3.74
CA ILE A 142 2.44 12.85 -2.30
C ILE A 142 1.16 12.03 -2.08
N ASP A 143 0.14 12.21 -2.92
CA ASP A 143 -1.07 11.40 -2.87
C ASP A 143 -0.78 9.90 -3.12
N ARG A 144 0.11 9.58 -4.06
CA ARG A 144 0.56 8.20 -4.31
C ARG A 144 1.27 7.58 -3.10
N LEU A 145 2.10 8.34 -2.38
CA LEU A 145 2.78 7.87 -1.17
C LEU A 145 1.80 7.50 -0.07
N PHE A 146 0.74 8.29 0.11
CA PHE A 146 -0.24 8.06 1.17
C PHE A 146 -1.40 7.12 0.78
N LYS A 147 -1.52 6.74 -0.49
CA LYS A 147 -2.56 5.85 -0.99
C LYS A 147 -2.66 4.49 -0.26
N PRO A 148 -1.57 3.84 0.19
CA PRO A 148 -1.69 2.63 1.00
C PRO A 148 -2.23 2.87 2.42
N TYR A 149 -2.22 4.13 2.88
CA TYR A 149 -2.51 4.51 4.26
C TYR A 149 -3.81 5.29 4.42
N ILE A 150 -4.58 5.53 3.35
CA ILE A 150 -5.84 6.29 3.42
C ILE A 150 -6.78 5.81 4.54
N SER A 151 -6.96 4.49 4.65
CA SER A 151 -7.89 3.88 5.61
C SER A 151 -7.30 3.69 7.01
N SER A 152 -5.98 3.80 7.17
CA SER A 152 -5.28 3.49 8.42
C SER A 152 -4.53 4.67 9.04
N GLY A 153 -4.27 5.73 8.28
CA GLY A 153 -3.47 6.88 8.71
C GLY A 153 -4.10 7.60 9.90
N TYR A 154 -5.43 7.66 9.97
CA TYR A 154 -6.14 8.18 11.14
C TYR A 154 -5.75 7.43 12.42
N TYR A 155 -5.85 6.10 12.41
CA TYR A 155 -5.53 5.26 13.57
C TYR A 155 -4.03 5.24 13.89
N ILE A 156 -3.16 5.30 12.87
CA ILE A 156 -1.71 5.42 13.07
C ILE A 156 -1.39 6.71 13.84
N LEU A 157 -1.97 7.84 13.44
CA LEU A 157 -1.76 9.12 14.11
C LEU A 157 -2.38 9.14 15.51
N ASP A 158 -3.57 8.55 15.69
CA ASP A 158 -4.24 8.44 16.99
C ASP A 158 -3.37 7.67 18.00
N MET A 159 -2.73 6.58 17.58
CA MET A 159 -1.91 5.72 18.45
C MET A 159 -0.45 6.19 18.60
N PHE A 160 0.20 6.63 17.52
CA PHE A 160 1.66 6.77 17.45
C PHE A 160 2.17 8.19 17.17
N SER A 161 1.29 9.20 17.09
CA SER A 161 1.67 10.59 16.73
C SER A 161 2.90 11.12 17.46
N LYS A 162 2.99 10.94 18.79
CA LYS A 162 4.13 11.42 19.59
C LYS A 162 5.45 10.76 19.21
N HIS A 163 5.44 9.46 18.94
CA HIS A 163 6.63 8.70 18.54
C HIS A 163 7.09 9.12 17.14
N ILE A 164 6.13 9.26 16.22
CA ILE A 164 6.39 9.74 14.85
C ILE A 164 6.97 11.15 14.88
N GLU A 165 6.36 12.06 15.64
CA GLU A 165 6.83 13.44 15.79
C GLU A 165 8.28 13.48 16.31
N SER A 166 8.59 12.72 17.37
CA SER A 166 9.94 12.66 17.94
C SER A 166 10.95 12.14 16.93
N HIS A 167 10.59 11.10 16.16
CA HIS A 167 11.46 10.54 15.13
C HIS A 167 11.73 11.54 13.99
N ILE A 168 10.67 12.16 13.46
CA ILE A 168 10.80 13.18 12.40
C ILE A 168 11.64 14.38 12.87
N LYS A 169 11.43 14.86 14.10
CA LYS A 169 12.24 15.95 14.67
C LYS A 169 13.69 15.57 14.90
N SER A 170 13.98 14.30 15.20
CA SER A 170 15.35 13.82 15.30
C SER A 170 16.08 13.85 13.95
N LEU A 171 15.35 13.63 12.84
CA LEU A 171 15.91 13.68 11.49
C LEU A 171 15.99 15.11 10.96
N MET A 172 14.99 15.94 11.28
CA MET A 172 14.82 17.30 10.76
C MET A 172 14.38 18.23 11.91
N PRO A 173 15.33 18.73 12.73
CA PRO A 173 15.03 19.51 13.93
C PRO A 173 14.37 20.87 13.65
N ASP A 174 14.50 21.36 12.43
CA ASP A 174 13.94 22.63 11.94
C ASP A 174 12.43 22.55 11.64
N LEU A 175 11.84 21.34 11.66
CA LEU A 175 10.43 21.15 11.36
C LEU A 175 9.55 21.40 12.58
N ARG A 176 8.48 22.17 12.35
CA ARG A 176 7.37 22.28 13.28
C ARG A 176 6.28 21.28 12.91
N TRP A 177 5.97 20.41 13.86
CA TRP A 177 4.87 19.45 13.78
C TRP A 177 3.60 20.05 14.40
N CYS A 178 2.50 20.03 13.65
CA CYS A 178 1.18 20.44 14.10
C CYS A 178 0.17 19.36 13.72
N LEU A 179 -0.53 18.79 14.70
CA LEU A 179 -1.53 17.75 14.48
C LEU A 179 -2.84 18.15 15.16
N ASP A 180 -3.83 18.52 14.36
CA ASP A 180 -5.15 18.92 14.87
C ASP A 180 -6.14 17.77 14.65
N LYS A 181 -6.79 17.29 15.71
CA LYS A 181 -7.98 16.45 15.59
C LYS A 181 -9.18 17.34 15.32
N ARG A 182 -9.80 17.20 14.15
CA ARG A 182 -10.94 18.02 13.74
C ARG A 182 -12.21 17.17 13.76
N PHE A 183 -13.17 17.65 14.52
CA PHE A 183 -14.53 17.11 14.56
C PHE A 183 -15.37 17.91 13.58
N LYS A 184 -16.11 17.20 12.73
CA LYS A 184 -17.19 17.80 11.94
C LYS A 184 -18.50 17.18 12.39
N TYR A 185 -19.57 17.95 12.30
CA TYR A 185 -20.91 17.42 12.56
C TYR A 185 -21.27 16.42 11.45
N GLU A 186 -22.06 15.40 11.77
CA GLU A 186 -22.61 14.50 10.76
C GLU A 186 -23.28 15.31 9.63
N PRO A 187 -23.04 14.96 8.35
CA PRO A 187 -22.51 13.69 7.85
C PRO A 187 -20.99 13.64 7.63
N GLU A 188 -20.23 14.67 8.02
CA GLU A 188 -18.81 14.73 7.70
C GLU A 188 -17.94 14.00 8.75
N PRO A 189 -17.02 13.11 8.34
CA PRO A 189 -16.24 12.29 9.26
C PRO A 189 -15.17 13.08 10.02
N THR A 190 -14.87 12.63 11.25
CA THR A 190 -13.70 13.07 12.03
C THR A 190 -12.43 12.82 11.25
N TYR A 191 -11.47 13.75 11.36
CA TYR A 191 -10.17 13.59 10.71
C TYR A 191 -9.03 14.23 11.49
N TYR A 192 -7.82 13.76 11.22
CA TYR A 192 -6.59 14.43 11.60
C TYR A 192 -6.11 15.32 10.47
N ASP A 193 -5.83 16.58 10.79
CA ASP A 193 -5.18 17.55 9.92
C ASP A 193 -3.71 17.64 10.33
N LEU A 194 -2.85 16.89 9.64
CA LEU A 194 -1.41 16.90 9.88
C LEU A 194 -0.77 18.01 9.05
N LYS A 195 -0.10 18.94 9.73
CA LYS A 195 0.68 20.02 9.14
C LYS A 195 2.12 19.92 9.58
N ILE A 196 3.02 19.79 8.62
CA ILE A 196 4.46 19.86 8.83
C ILE A 196 4.94 21.15 8.20
N ILE A 197 5.44 22.05 9.04
CA ILE A 197 5.86 23.38 8.63
C ILE A 197 7.38 23.40 8.71
N GLY A 198 8.04 23.53 7.56
CA GLY A 198 9.47 23.78 7.49
C GLY A 198 9.80 25.19 7.97
N ASN A 199 10.95 25.35 8.61
CA ASN A 199 11.41 26.67 9.00
C ASN A 199 11.50 27.55 7.74
N SER A 200 10.88 28.73 7.81
CA SER A 200 10.34 29.49 6.67
C SER A 200 11.38 30.21 5.81
N LEU A 201 12.61 29.72 5.75
CA LEU A 201 13.66 30.31 4.94
C LEU A 201 14.44 29.16 4.29
N LEU A 202 13.88 28.62 3.21
CA LEU A 202 14.73 28.14 2.13
C LEU A 202 15.66 29.31 1.80
N ASP A 203 16.89 29.27 2.31
CA ASP A 203 17.81 30.38 2.20
C ASP A 203 18.12 30.58 0.72
N LYS A 204 17.52 31.62 0.15
CA LYS A 204 17.67 31.95 -1.27
C LYS A 204 19.14 32.10 -1.61
N ASN A 205 19.96 32.64 -0.70
CA ASN A 205 21.38 32.81 -0.93
C ASN A 205 22.09 31.46 -0.96
N GLU A 206 21.76 30.52 -0.06
CA GLU A 206 22.28 29.16 -0.12
C GLU A 206 21.88 28.45 -1.42
N ILE A 207 20.62 28.56 -1.83
CA ILE A 207 20.15 27.96 -3.09
C ILE A 207 20.88 28.58 -4.29
N LEU A 208 21.05 29.91 -4.29
CA LEU A 208 21.74 30.63 -5.36
C LEU A 208 23.21 30.22 -5.47
N LYS A 209 23.91 29.88 -4.37
CA LYS A 209 25.29 29.35 -4.43
C LYS A 209 25.41 28.10 -5.29
N TYR A 210 24.39 27.26 -5.32
CA TYR A 210 24.35 26.02 -6.12
C TYR A 210 23.65 26.19 -7.46
N SER A 211 23.05 27.35 -7.73
CA SER A 211 22.36 27.66 -8.99
C SER A 211 23.31 28.31 -9.99
N TYR A 212 23.08 28.08 -11.28
CA TYR A 212 23.76 28.85 -12.34
C TYR A 212 23.41 30.34 -12.30
N LEU A 213 22.35 30.73 -11.56
CA LEU A 213 21.94 32.11 -11.33
C LEU A 213 22.79 32.84 -10.28
N GLY A 214 23.56 32.14 -9.46
CA GLY A 214 24.43 32.75 -8.44
C GLY A 214 25.86 33.02 -8.91
N LYS A 215 26.14 32.86 -10.21
CA LYS A 215 27.42 33.19 -10.84
C LYS A 215 27.37 34.58 -11.46
#